data_AF-A0A4Q4W450-F1
#
_entry.id   AF-A0A4Q4W450-F1
#
_cell.length_a   1.000
_cell.length_b   1.000
_cell.length_c   1.000
_cell.angle_alpha   90.00
_cell.angle_beta   90.00
_cell.angle_gamma   90.00
#
_symmetry.space_group_name_H-M   'P 1'
#
loop_
_entity.id
_entity.type
_entity.pdbx_description
1 polymer ?
#
loop_
_entity_poly.entity_id
_entity_poly.type
_entity_poly.pdbx_seq_one_letter_code
_entity_poly.pdbx_strand_id
1 'polypeptide(L)'
;MEVDPRAAREAERVRRYFDDGYASYYKYWGIIETGKWGVALLCRQKKREKPNREERWFVVKRVFDELMQDKLHKEIEILKRLRGAPHIVQVLAIDPDPFEALSRGALIMDRARLHSYGMAGQGEGRRAILIDFGEALYDPNPYVTDMGVKTNIFHIGRLMRMLISLDTTWELPPGEVTMPVQGGGERAISTASACIAKPNHSNLDDGLRNLVMLCTAVKVEDRPSLDWLWDTLMNLIFTRTPAYYAQRNFPWAQLEEDGPIQDLIHYIVYHYGPTNHVGIEAGETEGIE
;
A
#
# COMPACT_ATOMS: atom_id res chain seq x y z
N MET A 1 10.05 -12.57 -21.28
CA MET A 1 9.11 -11.44 -21.24
C MET A 1 9.81 -10.24 -21.87
N GLU A 2 9.25 -9.70 -22.95
CA GLU A 2 9.87 -8.60 -23.69
C GLU A 2 9.73 -7.30 -22.88
N VAL A 3 10.84 -6.62 -22.60
CA VAL A 3 10.84 -5.38 -21.81
C VAL A 3 10.27 -4.26 -22.68
N ASP A 4 9.31 -3.48 -22.16
CA ASP A 4 8.75 -2.32 -22.87
C ASP A 4 9.89 -1.43 -23.40
N PRO A 5 9.97 -1.18 -24.72
CA PRO A 5 11.05 -0.38 -25.30
C PRO A 5 11.18 1.02 -24.68
N ARG A 6 10.08 1.60 -24.16
CA ARG A 6 10.10 2.88 -23.43
C ARG A 6 10.79 2.72 -22.07
N ALA A 7 10.48 1.66 -21.34
CA ALA A 7 11.12 1.34 -20.07
C ALA A 7 12.62 1.06 -20.26
N ALA A 8 13.00 0.30 -21.29
CA ALA A 8 14.39 0.04 -21.62
C ALA A 8 15.18 1.32 -21.92
N ARG A 9 14.59 2.27 -22.66
CA ARG A 9 15.21 3.58 -22.95
C ARG A 9 15.45 4.41 -21.69
N GLU A 10 14.46 4.49 -20.81
CA GLU A 10 14.61 5.24 -19.55
C GLU A 10 15.58 4.57 -18.58
N ALA A 11 15.57 3.23 -18.51
CA ALA A 11 16.54 2.46 -17.74
C ALA A 11 17.97 2.71 -18.22
N GLU A 12 18.19 2.69 -19.53
CA GLU A 12 19.51 2.95 -20.11
C GLU A 12 20.01 4.38 -19.84
N ARG A 13 19.10 5.38 -19.83
CA ARG A 13 19.44 6.76 -19.46
C ARG A 13 19.96 6.84 -18.02
N VAL A 14 19.24 6.22 -17.09
CA VAL A 14 19.64 6.20 -15.66
C VAL A 14 20.92 5.40 -15.46
N ARG A 15 21.05 4.26 -16.15
CA ARG A 15 22.26 3.45 -16.12
C ARG A 15 23.47 4.25 -16.58
N ARG A 16 23.42 4.88 -17.75
CA ARG A 16 24.52 5.72 -18.26
C ARG A 16 24.84 6.88 -17.33
N TYR A 17 23.83 7.55 -16.79
CA TYR A 17 24.06 8.63 -15.83
C TYR A 17 24.90 8.16 -14.63
N PHE A 18 24.55 7.01 -14.05
CA PHE A 18 25.32 6.47 -12.93
C PHE A 18 26.66 5.87 -13.35
N ASP A 19 26.73 5.14 -14.46
CA ASP A 19 27.96 4.46 -14.90
C ASP A 19 29.00 5.44 -15.44
N ASP A 20 28.59 6.48 -16.16
CA ASP A 20 29.50 7.40 -16.84
C ASP A 20 29.96 8.55 -15.92
N GLY A 21 29.07 9.06 -15.07
CA GLY A 21 29.35 10.23 -14.23
C GLY A 21 29.65 9.91 -12.77
N TYR A 22 29.09 8.81 -12.24
CA TYR A 22 28.98 8.62 -10.79
C TYR A 22 29.18 7.16 -10.34
N ALA A 23 29.92 6.36 -11.11
CA ALA A 23 30.05 4.92 -10.86
C ALA A 23 30.68 4.61 -9.51
N SER A 24 31.46 5.53 -8.94
CA SER A 24 32.02 5.40 -7.60
C SER A 24 30.98 5.58 -6.49
N TYR A 25 29.84 6.21 -6.77
CA TYR A 25 28.81 6.57 -5.77
C TYR A 25 27.52 5.78 -5.95
N TYR A 26 27.12 5.51 -7.18
CA TYR A 26 25.85 4.88 -7.49
C TYR A 26 26.02 3.65 -8.37
N LYS A 27 25.00 2.79 -8.38
CA LYS A 27 24.90 1.64 -9.27
C LYS A 27 23.44 1.45 -9.66
N TYR A 28 23.17 1.43 -10.96
CA TYR A 28 21.90 0.93 -11.49
C TYR A 28 21.85 -0.60 -11.34
N TRP A 29 20.70 -1.12 -10.91
CA TRP A 29 20.52 -2.56 -10.71
C TRP A 29 19.57 -3.18 -11.73
N GLY A 30 18.43 -2.54 -11.99
CA GLY A 30 17.41 -3.12 -12.87
C GLY A 30 16.10 -2.35 -12.88
N ILE A 31 15.22 -2.74 -13.80
CA ILE A 31 13.81 -2.36 -13.78
C ILE A 31 13.10 -3.23 -12.75
N ILE A 32 12.37 -2.62 -11.81
CA ILE A 32 11.53 -3.35 -10.86
C ILE A 32 10.08 -3.39 -11.28
N GLU A 33 9.61 -2.35 -11.97
CA GLU A 33 8.23 -2.27 -12.43
C GLU A 33 8.11 -1.37 -13.64
N THR A 34 7.23 -1.74 -14.56
CA THR A 34 6.84 -0.93 -15.71
C THR A 34 5.36 -0.61 -15.59
N GLY A 35 5.03 0.65 -15.36
CA GLY A 35 3.66 1.15 -15.32
C GLY A 35 3.20 1.66 -16.67
N LYS A 36 1.93 2.04 -16.76
CA LYS A 36 1.34 2.63 -17.97
C LYS A 36 2.07 3.89 -18.44
N TRP A 37 2.54 4.70 -17.49
CA TRP A 37 3.04 6.06 -17.72
C TRP A 37 4.53 6.23 -17.44
N GLY A 38 5.20 5.20 -16.92
CA GLY A 38 6.56 5.31 -16.44
C GLY A 38 7.19 3.99 -16.03
N VAL A 39 8.41 4.08 -15.53
CA VAL A 39 9.20 2.94 -15.07
C VAL A 39 9.77 3.23 -13.69
N ALA A 40 9.81 2.21 -12.84
CA ALA A 40 10.50 2.23 -11.57
C ALA A 40 11.80 1.42 -11.68
N LEU A 41 12.91 2.05 -11.31
CA LEU A 41 14.26 1.53 -11.48
C LEU A 41 14.93 1.38 -10.12
N LEU A 42 15.44 0.19 -9.84
CA LEU A 42 16.19 -0.07 -8.62
C LEU A 42 17.64 0.35 -8.77
N CYS A 43 18.10 1.13 -7.80
CA CYS A 43 19.44 1.68 -7.76
C CYS A 43 20.03 1.54 -6.34
N ARG A 44 21.35 1.65 -6.25
CA ARG A 44 22.10 1.54 -5.01
C ARG A 44 23.08 2.69 -4.86
N GLN A 45 23.04 3.36 -3.72
CA GLN A 45 24.10 4.24 -3.23
C GLN A 45 25.14 3.37 -2.54
N LYS A 46 26.40 3.49 -2.96
CA LYS A 46 27.54 2.80 -2.37
C LYS A 46 27.97 3.51 -1.08
N LYS A 47 28.45 2.73 -0.11
CA LYS A 47 29.05 3.28 1.11
C LYS A 47 30.29 4.12 0.77
N ARG A 48 30.43 5.28 1.41
CA ARG A 48 31.59 6.17 1.24
C ARG A 48 31.94 6.82 2.57
N GLU A 49 33.23 7.02 2.83
CA GLU A 49 33.69 7.66 4.07
C GLU A 49 33.74 9.20 3.99
N LYS A 50 33.89 9.78 2.80
CA LYS A 50 34.08 11.23 2.60
C LYS A 50 33.27 11.81 1.42
N PRO A 51 32.24 12.63 1.68
CA PRO A 51 31.49 12.68 2.93
C PRO A 51 30.92 11.31 3.30
N ASN A 52 30.74 11.08 4.60
CA ASN A 52 30.21 9.82 5.11
C ASN A 52 28.79 9.59 4.57
N ARG A 53 28.60 8.48 3.87
CA ARG A 53 27.34 8.04 3.29
C ARG A 53 27.21 6.54 3.50
N GLU A 54 26.13 6.11 4.13
CA GLU A 54 25.84 4.69 4.27
C GLU A 54 25.38 4.07 2.94
N GLU A 55 25.55 2.76 2.82
CA GLU A 55 24.96 2.02 1.71
C GLU A 55 23.43 2.09 1.81
N ARG A 56 22.77 2.38 0.69
CA ARG A 56 21.31 2.47 0.64
C ARG A 56 20.78 2.04 -0.71
N TRP A 57 19.69 1.30 -0.70
CA TRP A 57 18.92 1.03 -1.91
C TRP A 57 17.81 2.07 -2.08
N PHE A 58 17.54 2.45 -3.32
CA PHE A 58 16.49 3.41 -3.63
C PHE A 58 15.85 3.10 -4.98
N VAL A 59 14.65 3.64 -5.19
CA VAL A 59 13.91 3.52 -6.43
C VAL A 59 13.90 4.86 -7.15
N VAL A 60 14.19 4.86 -8.45
CA VAL A 60 14.05 6.01 -9.35
C VAL A 60 12.81 5.79 -10.21
N LYS A 61 11.76 6.59 -9.99
CA LYS A 61 10.56 6.63 -10.84
C LYS A 61 10.79 7.65 -11.97
N ARG A 62 10.58 7.21 -13.22
CA ARG A 62 10.70 8.01 -14.45
C ARG A 62 9.41 7.92 -15.23
N VAL A 63 9.00 9.01 -15.87
CA VAL A 63 7.84 9.01 -16.80
C VAL A 63 8.31 8.94 -18.25
N PHE A 64 7.50 8.32 -19.11
CA PHE A 64 7.83 8.14 -20.53
C PHE A 64 7.61 9.40 -21.38
N ASP A 65 6.66 10.25 -20.96
CA ASP A 65 6.17 11.40 -21.72
C ASP A 65 6.41 12.71 -20.94
N GLU A 66 6.64 13.79 -21.67
CA GLU A 66 6.71 15.16 -21.14
C GLU A 66 5.38 15.62 -20.56
N LEU A 67 4.25 15.20 -21.15
CA LEU A 67 2.91 15.52 -20.61
C LEU A 67 2.69 14.93 -19.20
N MET A 68 3.42 13.88 -18.85
CA MET A 68 3.35 13.25 -17.53
C MET A 68 4.35 13.85 -16.54
N GLN A 69 5.20 14.79 -16.98
CA GLN A 69 6.11 15.50 -16.09
C GLN A 69 5.34 16.32 -15.06
N ASP A 70 4.26 17.01 -15.45
CA ASP A 70 3.47 17.80 -14.51
C ASP A 70 2.88 16.94 -13.39
N LYS A 71 2.46 15.71 -13.71
CA LYS A 71 1.98 14.75 -12.70
C LYS A 71 3.10 14.31 -11.77
N LEU A 72 4.29 14.03 -12.31
CA LEU A 72 5.45 13.65 -11.50
C LEU A 72 5.92 14.80 -10.59
N HIS A 73 5.89 16.05 -11.08
CA HIS A 73 6.22 17.23 -10.28
C HIS A 73 5.21 17.43 -9.15
N LYS A 74 3.91 17.31 -9.43
CA LYS A 74 2.86 17.34 -8.39
C LYS A 74 3.05 16.24 -7.35
N GLU A 75 3.37 15.03 -7.78
CA GLU A 75 3.67 13.90 -6.87
C GLU A 75 4.85 14.24 -5.95
N ILE A 76 5.94 14.79 -6.49
CA ILE A 76 7.10 15.23 -5.71
C ILE A 76 6.73 16.32 -4.70
N GLU A 77 5.92 17.31 -5.10
CA GLU A 77 5.46 18.38 -4.21
C GLU A 77 4.61 17.84 -3.05
N ILE A 78 3.69 16.91 -3.33
CA ILE A 78 2.86 16.27 -2.32
C ILE A 78 3.72 15.46 -1.35
N LEU A 79 4.63 14.62 -1.88
CA LEU A 79 5.52 13.81 -1.03
C LEU A 79 6.49 14.67 -0.20
N LYS A 80 6.91 15.85 -0.70
CA LYS A 80 7.68 16.82 0.09
C LYS A 80 6.88 17.37 1.27
N ARG A 81 5.56 17.61 1.11
CA ARG A 81 4.66 18.02 2.21
C ARG A 81 4.42 16.92 3.23
N LEU A 82 4.44 15.65 2.78
CA LEU A 82 4.24 14.46 3.62
C LEU A 82 5.55 13.93 4.22
N ARG A 83 6.62 14.73 4.19
CA ARG A 83 7.92 14.33 4.73
C ARG A 83 7.83 14.05 6.23
N GLY A 84 8.39 12.93 6.65
CA GLY A 84 8.38 12.48 8.05
C GLY A 84 7.20 11.57 8.40
N ALA A 85 6.17 11.47 7.56
CA ALA A 85 5.07 10.56 7.78
C ALA A 85 5.56 9.08 7.80
N PRO A 86 5.27 8.29 8.85
CA PRO A 86 5.88 6.97 9.04
C PRO A 86 5.39 5.93 8.03
N HIS A 87 4.15 6.04 7.57
CA HIS A 87 3.48 5.08 6.67
C HIS A 87 3.40 5.57 5.22
N ILE A 88 4.15 6.61 4.86
CA ILE A 88 4.17 7.18 3.50
C ILE A 88 5.59 7.11 2.97
N VAL A 89 5.73 6.76 1.69
CA VAL A 89 7.02 6.72 1.02
C VAL A 89 7.71 8.09 1.08
N GLN A 90 9.03 8.07 1.31
CA GLN A 90 9.79 9.30 1.52
C GLN A 90 10.66 9.60 0.29
N VAL A 91 10.63 10.87 -0.15
CA VAL A 91 11.55 11.37 -1.18
C VAL A 91 12.96 11.45 -0.59
N LEU A 92 13.93 10.90 -1.30
CA LEU A 92 15.34 11.08 -0.96
C LEU A 92 15.94 12.21 -1.78
N ALA A 93 16.66 13.10 -1.10
CA ALA A 93 17.66 13.93 -1.74
C ALA A 93 18.96 13.12 -1.80
N ILE A 94 19.42 12.81 -3.01
CA ILE A 94 20.74 12.23 -3.24
C ILE A 94 21.66 13.29 -3.83
N ASP A 95 22.96 13.16 -3.60
CA ASP A 95 23.96 14.17 -3.95
C ASP A 95 25.10 13.53 -4.77
N PRO A 96 25.37 14.01 -5.99
CA PRO A 96 24.63 15.08 -6.68
C PRO A 96 23.22 14.63 -7.07
N ASP A 97 22.32 15.60 -7.14
CA ASP A 97 20.93 15.35 -7.50
C ASP A 97 20.85 14.97 -9.00
N PRO A 98 20.49 13.73 -9.35
CA PRO A 98 20.34 13.34 -10.75
C PRO A 98 19.21 14.09 -11.46
N PHE A 99 18.28 14.71 -10.72
CA PHE A 99 17.14 15.44 -11.28
C PHE A 99 17.54 16.68 -12.06
N GLU A 100 18.68 17.30 -11.74
CA GLU A 100 19.12 18.52 -12.44
C GLU A 100 19.82 18.20 -13.77
N ALA A 101 20.42 17.01 -13.90
CA ALA A 101 21.22 16.62 -15.08
C ALA A 101 20.47 15.69 -16.05
N LEU A 102 19.49 14.92 -15.56
CA LEU A 102 18.60 14.16 -16.41
C LEU A 102 17.51 15.11 -16.92
N SER A 103 17.42 15.32 -18.23
CA SER A 103 16.53 16.29 -18.91
C SER A 103 15.02 16.20 -18.63
N ARG A 104 14.60 15.34 -17.70
CA ARG A 104 13.23 15.03 -17.28
C ARG A 104 13.27 14.76 -15.79
N GLY A 105 12.25 15.19 -15.04
CA GLY A 105 12.15 14.93 -13.61
C GLY A 105 12.19 13.43 -13.30
N ALA A 106 12.77 13.08 -12.17
CA ALA A 106 12.64 11.76 -11.59
C ALA A 106 12.19 11.90 -10.14
N LEU A 107 11.64 10.84 -9.57
CA LEU A 107 11.31 10.77 -8.15
C LEU A 107 12.16 9.66 -7.53
N ILE A 108 12.93 10.00 -6.50
CA ILE A 108 13.78 9.05 -5.78
C ILE A 108 13.16 8.73 -4.44
N MET A 109 12.94 7.45 -4.19
CA MET A 109 12.26 6.95 -3.01
C MET A 109 13.12 5.96 -2.24
N ASP A 110 13.03 6.00 -0.91
CA ASP A 110 13.77 5.10 -0.04
C ASP A 110 13.27 3.65 -0.13
N ARG A 111 14.16 2.72 -0.50
CA ARG A 111 13.80 1.30 -0.56
C ARG A 111 13.69 0.66 0.81
N ALA A 112 14.42 1.14 1.84
CA ALA A 112 14.33 0.56 3.18
C ALA A 112 12.91 0.66 3.76
N ARG A 113 12.07 1.57 3.21
CA ARG A 113 10.64 1.61 3.48
C ARG A 113 9.78 0.89 2.42
N LEU A 114 10.23 0.79 1.17
CA LEU A 114 9.50 0.08 0.11
C LEU A 114 9.62 -1.46 0.21
N HIS A 115 10.66 -1.98 0.86
CA HIS A 115 10.80 -3.39 1.23
C HIS A 115 10.85 -3.53 2.76
N SER A 116 9.69 -3.76 3.36
CA SER A 116 9.49 -4.60 4.55
C SER A 116 9.20 -6.06 4.16
N TYR A 117 9.34 -6.38 2.87
CA TYR A 117 8.81 -7.58 2.23
C TYR A 117 9.93 -8.21 1.38
N GLY A 118 10.72 -9.08 2.02
CA GLY A 118 11.73 -9.92 1.38
C GLY A 118 13.19 -9.64 1.79
N MET A 119 13.74 -10.60 2.55
CA MET A 119 15.15 -10.82 2.93
C MET A 119 15.69 -10.11 4.19
N ALA A 120 15.73 -10.91 5.27
CA ALA A 120 16.70 -10.95 6.37
C ALA A 120 16.99 -9.65 7.15
N GLY A 121 16.32 -9.52 8.30
CA GLY A 121 16.69 -8.61 9.39
C GLY A 121 15.64 -8.68 10.49
N GLN A 122 15.85 -9.53 11.49
CA GLN A 122 15.03 -9.57 12.70
C GLN A 122 15.04 -8.18 13.37
N GLY A 123 13.87 -7.54 13.54
CA GLY A 123 13.68 -6.47 14.53
C GLY A 123 13.02 -5.17 14.05
N GLU A 124 13.08 -4.79 12.77
CA GLU A 124 12.35 -3.62 12.28
C GLU A 124 11.04 -4.08 11.62
N GLY A 125 9.93 -3.87 12.35
CA GLY A 125 8.61 -4.40 12.02
C GLY A 125 8.18 -4.19 10.57
N ARG A 126 7.55 -5.23 10.02
CA ARG A 126 6.98 -5.28 8.68
C ARG A 126 5.87 -4.22 8.56
N ARG A 127 6.16 -3.05 7.98
CA ARG A 127 5.20 -1.93 7.87
C ARG A 127 4.66 -1.81 6.45
N ALA A 128 3.35 -1.67 6.31
CA ALA A 128 2.73 -1.23 5.06
C ALA A 128 3.05 0.25 4.83
N ILE A 129 3.44 0.59 3.61
CA ILE A 129 3.76 1.95 3.18
C ILE A 129 2.87 2.32 2.01
N LEU A 130 2.19 3.47 2.12
CA LEU A 130 1.43 4.05 1.02
C LEU A 130 2.38 4.69 0.00
N ILE A 131 2.18 4.31 -1.25
CA ILE A 131 2.95 4.75 -2.43
C ILE A 131 2.02 5.35 -3.48
N ASP A 132 2.62 5.89 -4.54
CA ASP A 132 1.95 6.37 -5.75
C ASP A 132 0.96 7.53 -5.54
N PHE A 133 1.50 8.75 -5.45
CA PHE A 133 0.74 9.98 -5.24
C PHE A 133 0.52 10.75 -6.54
N GLY A 134 0.66 10.10 -7.70
CA GLY A 134 0.55 10.73 -9.03
C GLY A 134 -0.83 11.33 -9.36
N GLU A 135 -1.89 10.78 -8.74
CA GLU A 135 -3.27 11.28 -8.85
C GLU A 135 -3.76 11.93 -7.53
N ALA A 136 -2.86 12.12 -6.55
CA ALA A 136 -3.24 12.75 -5.30
C ALA A 136 -3.55 14.24 -5.53
N LEU A 137 -4.57 14.73 -4.85
CA LEU A 137 -4.98 16.13 -4.88
C LEU A 137 -4.89 16.71 -3.48
N TYR A 138 -4.47 17.98 -3.41
CA TYR A 138 -4.53 18.77 -2.19
C TYR A 138 -5.79 19.62 -2.23
N ASP A 139 -6.66 19.43 -1.24
CA ASP A 139 -7.78 20.34 -1.03
C ASP A 139 -7.31 21.52 -0.16
N PRO A 140 -7.28 22.76 -0.70
CA PRO A 140 -6.85 23.93 0.07
C PRO A 140 -7.90 24.39 1.08
N ASN A 141 -9.12 23.87 1.04
CA ASN A 141 -10.21 24.31 1.89
C ASN A 141 -10.62 23.21 2.89
N PRO A 142 -10.09 23.22 4.12
CA PRO A 142 -10.40 22.19 5.11
C PRO A 142 -11.86 22.23 5.59
N TYR A 143 -12.65 23.24 5.19
CA TYR A 143 -14.03 23.44 5.63
C TYR A 143 -15.07 23.09 4.58
N VAL A 144 -14.68 22.94 3.31
CA VAL A 144 -15.61 22.67 2.20
C VAL A 144 -15.48 21.21 1.81
N THR A 145 -16.16 20.38 2.60
CA THR A 145 -16.45 18.97 2.37
C THR A 145 -15.24 18.03 2.29
N ASP A 146 -15.17 17.15 3.29
CA ASP A 146 -14.27 16.00 3.47
C ASP A 146 -14.35 14.94 2.32
N MET A 147 -14.78 15.31 1.10
CA MET A 147 -15.08 14.39 0.00
C MET A 147 -13.88 13.52 -0.38
N GLY A 148 -12.68 14.11 -0.43
CA GLY A 148 -11.45 13.37 -0.70
C GLY A 148 -11.19 12.30 0.36
N VAL A 149 -11.31 12.66 1.64
CA VAL A 149 -11.15 11.73 2.77
C VAL A 149 -12.26 10.68 2.77
N LYS A 150 -13.52 11.06 2.56
CA LYS A 150 -14.66 10.13 2.47
C LYS A 150 -14.52 9.16 1.30
N THR A 151 -13.87 9.56 0.22
CA THR A 151 -13.53 8.68 -0.90
C THR A 151 -12.38 7.74 -0.52
N ASN A 152 -11.35 8.24 0.16
CA ASN A 152 -10.27 7.41 0.68
C ASN A 152 -10.77 6.37 1.69
N ILE A 153 -11.66 6.76 2.62
CA ILE A 153 -12.32 5.87 3.58
C ILE A 153 -13.08 4.76 2.85
N PHE A 154 -13.78 5.11 1.77
CA PHE A 154 -14.48 4.13 0.95
C PHE A 154 -13.53 3.12 0.29
N HIS A 155 -12.40 3.58 -0.25
CA HIS A 155 -11.36 2.70 -0.79
C HIS A 155 -10.69 1.84 0.29
N ILE A 156 -10.41 2.38 1.47
CA ILE A 156 -9.89 1.64 2.62
C ILE A 156 -10.87 0.51 3.01
N GLY A 157 -12.17 0.82 3.10
CA GLY A 157 -13.18 -0.19 3.39
C GLY A 157 -13.24 -1.30 2.33
N ARG A 158 -13.06 -0.97 1.05
CA ARG A 158 -12.95 -1.98 -0.02
C ARG A 158 -11.73 -2.87 0.16
N LEU A 159 -10.57 -2.30 0.46
CA LEU A 159 -9.35 -3.08 0.74
C LEU A 159 -9.55 -4.02 1.93
N MET A 160 -10.16 -3.53 3.03
CA MET A 160 -10.49 -4.36 4.19
C MET A 160 -11.44 -5.50 3.80
N ARG A 161 -12.49 -5.22 3.01
CA ARG A 161 -13.41 -6.26 2.51
C ARG A 161 -12.67 -7.29 1.67
N MET A 162 -11.78 -6.88 0.76
CA MET A 162 -10.97 -7.79 -0.06
C MET A 162 -10.10 -8.72 0.79
N LEU A 163 -9.50 -8.21 1.87
CA LEU A 163 -8.72 -9.02 2.80
C LEU A 163 -9.58 -10.02 3.58
N ILE A 164 -10.80 -9.62 3.98
CA ILE A 164 -11.75 -10.47 4.71
C ILE A 164 -12.33 -11.57 3.82
N SER A 165 -12.75 -11.23 2.60
CA SER A 165 -13.47 -12.16 1.72
C SER A 165 -12.59 -12.88 0.72
N LEU A 166 -11.34 -12.43 0.53
CA LEU A 166 -10.43 -12.84 -0.54
C LEU A 166 -10.99 -12.64 -1.96
N ASP A 167 -12.08 -11.89 -2.08
CA ASP A 167 -12.66 -11.49 -3.36
C ASP A 167 -12.06 -10.15 -3.77
N THR A 168 -11.19 -10.18 -4.78
CA THR A 168 -10.46 -9.01 -5.29
C THR A 168 -11.29 -8.13 -6.23
N THR A 169 -12.58 -8.41 -6.41
CA THR A 169 -13.47 -7.62 -7.27
C THR A 169 -13.60 -6.19 -6.74
N TRP A 170 -13.14 -5.20 -7.50
CA TRP A 170 -13.14 -3.80 -7.04
C TRP A 170 -14.56 -3.22 -6.87
N GLU A 171 -15.41 -3.44 -7.88
CA GLU A 171 -16.80 -2.96 -7.91
C GLU A 171 -17.75 -4.12 -7.66
N LEU A 172 -18.34 -4.17 -6.47
CA LEU A 172 -19.44 -5.07 -6.14
C LEU A 172 -20.75 -4.29 -6.11
N PRO A 173 -21.88 -4.90 -6.53
CA PRO A 173 -23.18 -4.28 -6.41
C PRO A 173 -23.50 -3.99 -4.94
N PRO A 174 -24.07 -2.81 -4.63
CA PRO A 174 -24.44 -2.50 -3.26
C PRO A 174 -25.64 -3.33 -2.80
N GLY A 175 -25.72 -3.60 -1.49
CA GLY A 175 -26.87 -4.22 -0.84
C GLY A 175 -27.30 -3.43 0.39
N GLU A 176 -28.58 -3.52 0.73
CA GLU A 176 -29.13 -2.90 1.94
C GLU A 176 -28.92 -3.82 3.16
N VAL A 177 -28.34 -3.26 4.21
CA VAL A 177 -28.06 -3.98 5.47
C VAL A 177 -28.42 -3.07 6.64
N THR A 178 -29.15 -3.59 7.61
CA THR A 178 -29.41 -2.89 8.88
C THR A 178 -28.20 -3.03 9.79
N MET A 179 -27.63 -1.89 10.21
CA MET A 179 -26.43 -1.88 11.05
C MET A 179 -26.43 -0.69 12.03
N PRO A 180 -25.67 -0.77 13.13
CA PRO A 180 -25.50 0.36 14.03
C PRO A 180 -24.79 1.52 13.33
N VAL A 181 -25.24 2.75 13.57
CA VAL A 181 -24.68 3.98 12.97
C VAL A 181 -24.07 4.93 14.00
N GLN A 182 -23.23 5.84 13.52
CA GLN A 182 -22.66 6.92 14.34
C GLN A 182 -23.78 7.78 14.95
N GLY A 183 -23.75 7.96 16.28
CA GLY A 183 -24.81 8.67 17.02
C GLY A 183 -25.84 7.75 17.70
N GLY A 184 -25.75 6.44 17.49
CA GLY A 184 -26.60 5.44 18.14
C GLY A 184 -27.81 5.01 17.29
N GLY A 185 -28.34 3.83 17.61
CA GLY A 185 -29.45 3.21 16.87
C GLY A 185 -29.00 2.41 15.65
N GLU A 186 -29.96 1.71 15.04
CA GLU A 186 -29.77 0.93 13.81
C GLU A 186 -30.49 1.60 12.65
N ARG A 187 -29.88 1.58 11.46
CA ARG A 187 -30.47 2.10 10.23
C ARG A 187 -30.13 1.16 9.07
N ALA A 188 -31.04 1.08 8.11
CA ALA A 188 -30.77 0.43 6.82
C ALA A 188 -29.77 1.29 6.02
N ILE A 189 -28.59 0.73 5.73
CA ILE A 189 -27.52 1.35 4.95
C ILE A 189 -27.32 0.55 3.68
N SER A 190 -27.30 1.23 2.54
CA SER A 190 -26.84 0.65 1.29
C SER A 190 -25.31 0.67 1.26
N THR A 191 -24.67 -0.50 1.16
CA THR A 191 -23.22 -0.66 1.26
C THR A 191 -22.66 -1.54 0.15
N ALA A 192 -21.48 -1.19 -0.37
CA ALA A 192 -20.74 -1.98 -1.36
C ALA A 192 -20.04 -3.21 -0.77
N SER A 193 -20.18 -3.46 0.54
CA SER A 193 -19.65 -4.65 1.22
C SER A 193 -20.76 -5.51 1.83
N ALA A 194 -21.97 -5.49 1.28
CA ALA A 194 -23.08 -6.32 1.77
C ALA A 194 -22.77 -7.83 1.72
N CYS A 195 -21.82 -8.25 0.88
CA CYS A 195 -21.37 -9.65 0.81
C CYS A 195 -20.79 -10.18 2.12
N ILE A 196 -20.23 -9.32 2.98
CA ILE A 196 -19.71 -9.70 4.30
C ILE A 196 -20.75 -9.55 5.42
N ALA A 197 -22.01 -9.25 5.11
CA ALA A 197 -23.08 -9.21 6.11
C ALA A 197 -23.42 -10.62 6.62
N LYS A 198 -24.02 -10.72 7.81
CA LYS A 198 -24.51 -12.02 8.32
C LYS A 198 -25.59 -12.59 7.37
N PRO A 199 -25.64 -13.92 7.18
CA PRO A 199 -24.88 -14.97 7.88
C PRO A 199 -23.49 -15.28 7.31
N ASN A 200 -23.03 -14.57 6.28
CA ASN A 200 -21.73 -14.84 5.64
C ASN A 200 -20.57 -14.54 6.60
N HIS A 201 -19.44 -15.24 6.44
CA HIS A 201 -18.25 -15.07 7.29
C HIS A 201 -18.58 -15.12 8.79
N SER A 202 -19.12 -16.25 9.28
CA SER A 202 -19.59 -16.40 10.67
C SER A 202 -18.53 -16.08 11.73
N ASN A 203 -17.26 -16.25 11.40
CA ASN A 203 -16.13 -16.00 12.29
C ASN A 203 -15.59 -14.56 12.23
N LEU A 204 -16.20 -13.67 11.44
CA LEU A 204 -15.81 -12.26 11.37
C LEU A 204 -16.42 -11.48 12.54
N ASP A 205 -15.57 -10.78 13.30
CA ASP A 205 -15.96 -9.89 14.40
C ASP A 205 -17.01 -8.86 13.96
N ASP A 206 -18.07 -8.72 14.74
CA ASP A 206 -19.20 -7.85 14.41
C ASP A 206 -18.81 -6.36 14.37
N GLY A 207 -17.86 -5.94 15.21
CA GLY A 207 -17.35 -4.58 15.21
C GLY A 207 -16.58 -4.28 13.92
N LEU A 208 -15.67 -5.17 13.53
CA LEU A 208 -14.93 -5.05 12.26
C LEU A 208 -15.88 -5.12 11.06
N ARG A 209 -16.84 -6.05 11.07
CA ARG A 209 -17.85 -6.19 10.01
C ARG A 209 -18.63 -4.89 9.79
N ASN A 210 -19.18 -4.33 10.86
CA ASN A 210 -19.97 -3.09 10.79
C ASN A 210 -19.11 -1.92 10.34
N LEU A 211 -17.86 -1.82 10.83
CA LEU A 211 -16.92 -0.80 10.41
C LEU A 211 -16.67 -0.81 8.90
N VAL A 212 -16.35 -1.99 8.33
CA VAL A 212 -16.08 -2.15 6.90
C VAL A 212 -17.31 -1.80 6.05
N MET A 213 -18.49 -2.24 6.47
CA MET A 213 -19.74 -1.91 5.78
C MET A 213 -20.06 -0.41 5.82
N LEU A 214 -19.80 0.27 6.94
CA LEU A 214 -19.96 1.73 7.08
C LEU A 214 -18.95 2.51 6.22
N CYS A 215 -17.68 2.10 6.21
CA CYS A 215 -16.67 2.68 5.32
C CYS A 215 -17.11 2.63 3.86
N THR A 216 -17.79 1.53 3.48
CA THR A 216 -18.26 1.28 2.10
C THR A 216 -19.73 1.66 1.86
N ALA A 217 -20.30 2.54 2.69
CA ALA A 217 -21.64 3.08 2.47
C ALA A 217 -21.71 3.86 1.13
N VAL A 218 -22.79 3.64 0.38
CA VAL A 218 -23.02 4.28 -0.92
C VAL A 218 -23.18 5.79 -0.73
N LYS A 219 -24.01 6.19 0.24
CA LYS A 219 -24.18 7.58 0.66
C LYS A 219 -22.95 8.06 1.41
N VAL A 220 -22.45 9.24 1.03
CA VAL A 220 -21.17 9.77 1.54
C VAL A 220 -21.30 10.21 3.00
N GLU A 221 -22.45 10.77 3.35
CA GLU A 221 -22.82 11.20 4.68
C GLU A 221 -22.91 10.05 5.69
N ASP A 222 -23.12 8.82 5.20
CA ASP A 222 -23.23 7.63 6.05
C ASP A 222 -21.85 7.01 6.36
N ARG A 223 -20.79 7.45 5.67
CA ARG A 223 -19.42 7.00 5.92
C ARG A 223 -18.87 7.67 7.18
N PRO A 224 -18.03 6.98 7.96
CA PRO A 224 -17.47 7.54 9.19
C PRO A 224 -16.56 8.75 8.91
N SER A 225 -16.38 9.63 9.90
CA SER A 225 -15.28 10.61 9.87
C SER A 225 -13.94 9.91 10.12
N LEU A 226 -12.83 10.56 9.74
CA LEU A 226 -11.50 10.01 9.98
C LEU A 226 -11.23 9.81 11.47
N ASP A 227 -11.62 10.76 12.32
CA ASP A 227 -11.45 10.68 13.78
C ASP A 227 -12.24 9.51 14.37
N TRP A 228 -13.50 9.34 13.97
CA TRP A 228 -14.32 8.24 14.47
C TRP A 228 -13.80 6.88 13.98
N LEU A 229 -13.33 6.81 12.73
CA LEU A 229 -12.68 5.62 12.18
C LEU A 229 -11.43 5.26 12.98
N TRP A 230 -10.59 6.24 13.28
CA TRP A 230 -9.38 6.08 14.08
C TRP A 230 -9.72 5.56 15.49
N ASP A 231 -10.61 6.24 16.20
CA ASP A 231 -10.98 5.87 17.57
C ASP A 231 -11.59 4.46 17.63
N THR A 232 -12.44 4.12 16.65
CA THR A 232 -13.06 2.79 16.56
C THR A 232 -12.01 1.72 16.28
N LEU A 233 -11.10 1.95 15.35
CA LEU A 233 -10.01 1.01 15.04
C LEU A 233 -9.09 0.82 16.23
N MET A 234 -8.67 1.89 16.90
CA MET A 234 -7.81 1.80 18.08
C MET A 234 -8.50 1.02 19.20
N ASN A 235 -9.78 1.28 19.45
CA ASN A 235 -10.54 0.51 20.44
C ASN A 235 -10.64 -0.97 20.07
N LEU A 236 -10.87 -1.31 18.79
CA LEU A 236 -10.87 -2.70 18.34
C LEU A 236 -9.49 -3.33 18.56
N ILE A 237 -8.40 -2.69 18.13
CA ILE A 237 -7.03 -3.19 18.30
C ILE A 237 -6.71 -3.46 19.78
N PHE A 238 -7.08 -2.55 20.69
CA PHE A 238 -6.79 -2.72 22.11
C PHE A 238 -7.66 -3.77 22.82
N THR A 239 -8.85 -4.06 22.29
CA THR A 239 -9.82 -4.93 22.98
C THR A 239 -9.98 -6.31 22.35
N ARG A 240 -9.67 -6.46 21.05
CA ARG A 240 -9.82 -7.70 20.28
C ARG A 240 -8.55 -8.55 20.32
N THR A 241 -8.19 -8.98 21.52
CA THR A 241 -7.04 -9.84 21.78
C THR A 241 -7.38 -11.32 21.52
N PRO A 242 -6.37 -12.22 21.43
CA PRO A 242 -6.62 -13.67 21.44
C PRO A 242 -7.52 -14.12 22.59
N ALA A 243 -7.33 -13.55 23.78
CA ALA A 243 -8.15 -13.84 24.94
C ALA A 243 -9.61 -13.41 24.76
N TYR A 244 -9.86 -12.25 24.14
CA TYR A 244 -11.21 -11.76 23.83
C TYR A 244 -11.98 -12.76 22.95
N TYR A 245 -11.32 -13.30 21.92
CA TYR A 245 -11.91 -14.26 20.98
C TYR A 245 -12.06 -15.65 21.61
N ALA A 246 -11.08 -16.09 22.41
CA ALA A 246 -11.12 -17.37 23.10
C ALA A 246 -12.31 -17.44 24.09
N GLN A 247 -12.56 -16.36 24.84
CA GLN A 247 -13.71 -16.24 25.74
C GLN A 247 -15.07 -16.34 25.02
N ARG A 248 -15.10 -16.09 23.72
CA ARG A 248 -16.30 -16.15 22.87
C ARG A 248 -16.38 -17.45 22.06
N ASN A 249 -15.53 -18.44 22.36
CA ASN A 249 -15.45 -19.72 21.67
C ASN A 249 -15.19 -19.59 20.15
N PHE A 250 -14.44 -18.57 19.73
CA PHE A 250 -13.98 -18.51 18.35
C PHE A 250 -12.89 -19.57 18.14
N PRO A 251 -13.00 -20.43 17.10
CA PRO A 251 -12.17 -21.62 16.98
C PRO A 251 -10.68 -21.31 16.74
N TRP A 252 -10.37 -20.11 16.24
CA TRP A 252 -9.03 -19.71 15.80
C TRP A 252 -8.48 -18.55 16.62
N ALA A 253 -8.98 -18.35 17.84
CA ALA A 253 -8.59 -17.25 18.71
C ALA A 253 -7.07 -17.13 18.92
N GLN A 254 -6.37 -18.26 18.96
CA GLN A 254 -4.91 -18.34 19.06
C GLN A 254 -4.15 -17.79 17.84
N LEU A 255 -4.83 -17.64 16.69
CA LEU A 255 -4.25 -17.05 15.48
C LEU A 255 -4.50 -15.54 15.38
N GLU A 256 -5.25 -14.95 16.30
CA GLU A 256 -5.52 -13.50 16.37
C GLU A 256 -4.36 -12.75 17.06
N GLU A 257 -3.13 -13.14 16.72
CA GLU A 257 -1.88 -12.54 17.18
C GLU A 257 -1.14 -11.85 16.02
N ASP A 258 -0.32 -10.83 16.33
CA ASP A 258 0.39 -10.03 15.32
C ASP A 258 1.23 -10.89 14.36
N GLY A 259 1.88 -11.94 14.85
CA GLY A 259 2.72 -12.83 14.04
C GLY A 259 1.93 -13.57 12.97
N PRO A 260 0.96 -14.42 13.35
CA PRO A 260 0.09 -15.11 12.40
C PRO A 260 -0.67 -14.17 11.43
N ILE A 261 -1.16 -13.01 11.91
CA ILE A 261 -1.84 -12.03 11.05
C ILE A 261 -0.87 -11.48 10.00
N GLN A 262 0.36 -11.14 10.39
CA GLN A 262 1.38 -10.68 9.44
C GLN A 262 1.71 -11.76 8.41
N ASP A 263 1.89 -13.01 8.84
CA ASP A 263 2.20 -14.11 7.93
C ASP A 263 1.05 -14.37 6.94
N LEU A 264 -0.21 -14.24 7.38
CA LEU A 264 -1.38 -14.32 6.49
C LEU A 264 -1.41 -13.17 5.48
N ILE A 265 -1.21 -11.92 5.91
CA ILE A 265 -1.17 -10.76 5.01
C ILE A 265 -0.07 -10.94 3.96
N HIS A 266 1.11 -11.40 4.39
CA HIS A 266 2.21 -11.71 3.48
C HIS A 266 1.80 -12.77 2.45
N TYR A 267 1.21 -13.87 2.92
CA TYR A 267 0.75 -14.93 2.05
C TYR A 267 -0.24 -14.41 1.00
N ILE A 268 -1.23 -13.61 1.42
CA ILE A 268 -2.23 -13.03 0.53
C ILE A 268 -1.57 -12.12 -0.51
N VAL A 269 -0.69 -11.20 -0.09
CA VAL A 269 -0.05 -10.23 -1.00
C VAL A 269 0.85 -10.92 -2.04
N TYR A 270 1.55 -11.99 -1.68
CA TYR A 270 2.47 -12.68 -2.59
C TYR A 270 1.83 -13.78 -3.44
N HIS A 271 0.80 -14.44 -2.92
CA HIS A 271 0.23 -15.63 -3.56
C HIS A 271 -1.21 -15.41 -4.08
N TYR A 272 -1.88 -14.33 -3.67
CA TYR A 272 -3.25 -14.03 -4.05
C TYR A 272 -3.32 -12.78 -4.95
N GLY A 273 -2.99 -13.00 -6.22
CA GLY A 273 -3.29 -12.10 -7.35
C GLY A 273 -3.90 -12.92 -8.49
N PRO A 274 -4.27 -12.33 -9.64
CA PRO A 274 -4.70 -13.13 -10.79
C PRO A 274 -3.51 -13.99 -11.25
N THR A 275 -3.44 -15.20 -10.70
CA THR A 275 -2.75 -16.30 -11.34
C THR A 275 -3.45 -16.46 -12.68
N ASN A 276 -2.87 -15.90 -13.73
CA ASN A 276 -3.05 -16.45 -15.05
C ASN A 276 -2.77 -17.95 -14.88
N HIS A 277 -3.82 -18.75 -14.99
CA HIS A 277 -3.77 -20.19 -14.82
C HIS A 277 -2.69 -20.77 -15.74
N VAL A 278 -1.54 -21.08 -15.17
CA VAL A 278 -0.76 -22.25 -15.55
C VAL A 278 -0.53 -22.96 -14.22
N GLY A 279 -1.24 -24.07 -14.05
CA GLY A 279 -1.23 -24.84 -12.83
C GLY A 279 0.21 -25.18 -12.43
N ILE A 280 0.51 -24.97 -11.16
CA ILE A 280 1.62 -25.66 -10.52
C ILE A 280 0.95 -26.74 -9.70
N GLU A 281 1.05 -27.95 -10.24
CA GLU A 281 0.73 -29.20 -9.57
C GLU A 281 1.41 -29.22 -8.19
N ALA A 282 0.70 -29.80 -7.22
CA ALA A 282 1.20 -30.04 -5.89
C ALA A 282 2.50 -30.83 -5.97
N GLY A 283 3.62 -30.13 -5.77
CA GLY A 283 4.93 -30.74 -5.56
C GLY A 283 4.95 -31.41 -4.20
N GLU A 284 5.01 -32.72 -4.25
CA GLU A 284 5.22 -33.70 -3.20
C GLU A 284 6.07 -33.19 -2.03
N THR A 285 5.55 -33.39 -0.82
CA THR A 285 6.29 -33.33 0.43
C THR A 285 6.92 -34.69 0.68
N GLU A 286 8.19 -34.86 0.35
CA GLU A 286 9.00 -35.93 0.93
C GLU A 286 10.42 -35.45 1.25
N GLY A 287 10.83 -35.68 2.51
CA GLY A 287 12.22 -35.97 2.87
C GLY A 287 13.11 -34.80 3.30
N ILE A 288 12.94 -34.32 4.53
CA ILE A 288 14.09 -33.92 5.35
C ILE A 288 13.98 -34.66 6.68
N GLU A 289 14.77 -35.73 6.75
CA GLU A 289 15.11 -36.65 7.86
C GLU A 289 13.99 -37.39 8.60
#